data_AF-A0A9E4KF79-F1
#
_entry.id   AF-A0A9E4KF79-F1
#
_cell.length_a   1.000
_cell.length_b   1.000
_cell.length_c   1.000
_cell.angle_alpha   90.00
_cell.angle_beta   90.00
_cell.angle_gamma   90.00
#
_symmetry.space_group_name_H-M   'P 1'
#
loop_
_entity.id
_entity.type
_entity.pdbx_description
1 polymer ?
#
loop_
_entity_poly.entity_id
_entity_poly.type
_entity_poly.pdbx_seq_one_letter_code
_entity_poly.pdbx_strand_id
1 'polypeptide(L)' 'ALDFQGVPTGIDITKVVKLGVTPVINTGIAHKEPGVGQVGAGVVRAPLACFEQALEAYGEKMGVA' A
#
# COMPACT_ATOMS: atom_id res chain seq x y z
N ALA A 1 23.35 -2.76 -9.96
CA ALA A 1 21.95 -2.31 -9.82
C ALA A 1 21.69 -2.11 -8.32
N LEU A 2 21.24 -0.91 -7.93
CA LEU A 2 20.99 -0.45 -6.55
C LEU A 2 22.11 -0.70 -5.52
N ASP A 3 23.36 -0.97 -5.93
CA ASP A 3 24.56 -0.98 -5.07
C ASP A 3 24.44 -1.71 -3.72
N PHE A 4 23.81 -2.89 -3.72
CA PHE A 4 23.53 -3.69 -2.51
C PHE A 4 22.68 -2.96 -1.45
N GLN A 5 21.95 -1.92 -1.85
CA GLN A 5 20.95 -1.27 -1.02
C GLN A 5 19.88 -2.29 -0.63
N GLY A 6 19.59 -2.37 0.67
CA GLY A 6 18.57 -3.26 1.21
C GLY A 6 17.17 -2.96 0.65
N VAL A 7 16.26 -3.93 0.78
CA VAL A 7 14.87 -3.78 0.36
C VAL A 7 14.19 -2.70 1.24
N PRO A 8 13.44 -1.74 0.64
CA PRO A 8 12.68 -0.78 1.43
C PRO A 8 11.71 -1.51 2.36
N THR A 9 11.91 -1.33 3.68
CA THR A 9 11.17 -2.05 4.72
C THR A 9 10.42 -1.07 5.61
N GLY A 10 9.16 -1.39 5.92
CA GLY A 10 8.28 -0.56 6.74
C GLY A 10 7.59 0.54 5.93
N ILE A 11 6.28 0.42 5.76
CA ILE A 11 5.45 1.47 5.19
C ILE A 11 4.95 2.33 6.35
N ASP A 12 5.41 3.57 6.41
CA ASP A 12 5.05 4.54 7.46
C ASP A 12 3.77 5.28 7.07
N ILE A 13 2.69 5.04 7.81
CA ILE A 13 1.37 5.64 7.57
C ILE A 13 1.41 7.17 7.62
N THR A 14 2.25 7.76 8.47
CA THR A 14 2.36 9.22 8.59
C THR A 14 2.98 9.83 7.34
N LYS A 15 4.00 9.17 6.76
CA LYS A 15 4.66 9.61 5.52
C LYS A 15 3.77 9.42 4.31
N VAL A 16 3.02 8.32 4.24
CA VAL A 16 2.08 8.07 3.14
C VAL A 16 1.03 9.18 3.07
N VAL A 17 0.39 9.50 4.21
CA VAL A 17 -0.63 10.55 4.27
C VAL A 17 -0.01 11.93 4.03
N LYS A 18 1.11 12.26 4.68
CA LYS A 18 1.77 13.57 4.54
C LYS A 18 2.24 13.87 3.12
N LEU A 19 2.75 12.87 2.41
CA LEU A 19 3.30 13.04 1.06
C LEU A 19 2.27 12.79 -0.05
N GLY A 20 1.12 12.18 0.26
CA GLY A 20 0.15 11.71 -0.73
C GLY A 20 0.71 10.61 -1.65
N VAL A 21 1.82 9.97 -1.29
CA VAL A 21 2.46 8.91 -2.08
C VAL A 21 2.10 7.55 -1.49
N THR A 22 1.25 6.82 -2.19
CA THR A 22 0.82 5.48 -1.77
C THR A 22 1.73 4.36 -2.30
N PRO A 23 1.80 3.22 -1.61
CA PRO A 23 2.56 2.05 -2.06
C PRO A 23 2.15 1.60 -3.47
N VAL A 24 3.18 1.26 -4.26
CA VAL A 24 3.04 0.67 -5.59
C VAL A 24 3.15 -0.85 -5.46
N ILE A 25 2.20 -1.56 -6.07
CA ILE A 25 2.06 -3.01 -5.94
C ILE A 25 2.05 -3.63 -7.33
N ASN A 26 2.98 -4.53 -7.59
CA ASN A 26 2.93 -5.42 -8.76
C ASN A 26 2.02 -6.60 -8.41
N THR A 27 0.99 -6.84 -9.22
CA THR A 27 0.02 -7.91 -8.97
C THR A 27 -0.39 -8.63 -10.26
N GLY A 28 -0.83 -9.88 -10.12
CA GLY A 28 -1.59 -10.56 -11.16
C GLY A 28 -3.00 -9.98 -11.27
N ILE A 29 -3.55 -10.02 -12.49
CA ILE A 29 -4.95 -9.69 -12.77
C ILE A 29 -5.71 -11.00 -12.85
N ALA A 30 -6.55 -11.29 -11.86
CA ALA A 30 -7.43 -12.45 -11.86
C ALA A 30 -8.65 -12.20 -12.75
N HIS A 31 -9.11 -13.24 -13.44
CA HIS A 31 -10.37 -13.19 -14.18
C HIS A 31 -11.55 -13.04 -13.22
N LYS A 32 -12.61 -12.37 -13.68
CA LYS A 32 -13.81 -12.11 -12.86
C LYS A 32 -14.58 -13.39 -12.54
N GLU A 33 -14.71 -14.29 -13.52
CA GLU A 33 -15.43 -15.55 -13.34
C GLU A 33 -14.60 -16.57 -12.53
N PRO A 34 -15.20 -17.25 -11.54
CA PRO A 34 -14.51 -18.26 -10.73
C PRO A 34 -13.93 -19.39 -11.58
N GLY A 35 -12.73 -19.86 -11.21
CA GLY A 35 -12.09 -21.03 -11.82
C GLY A 35 -11.30 -20.76 -13.11
N VAL A 36 -11.37 -19.57 -13.70
CA VAL A 36 -10.59 -19.21 -14.90
C VAL A 36 -9.12 -18.92 -14.57
N GLY A 37 -8.86 -18.29 -13.42
CA GLY A 37 -7.50 -17.98 -12.95
C GLY A 37 -6.96 -16.63 -13.44
N GLN A 38 -5.63 -16.50 -13.51
CA GLN A 38 -4.96 -15.25 -13.87
C GLN A 38 -5.00 -15.00 -15.38
N VAL A 39 -5.32 -13.76 -15.78
CA VAL A 39 -5.45 -13.32 -17.19
C VAL A 39 -4.53 -12.15 -17.55
N GLY A 40 -3.72 -11.68 -16.61
CA GLY A 40 -2.73 -10.64 -16.85
C GLY A 40 -1.90 -10.32 -15.62
N ALA A 41 -1.12 -9.25 -15.71
CA ALA A 41 -0.38 -8.67 -14.59
C ALA A 41 -0.28 -7.14 -14.80
N GLY A 42 -0.11 -6.42 -13.70
CA GLY A 42 -0.01 -4.97 -13.76
C GLY A 42 0.45 -4.34 -12.46
N VAL A 43 0.56 -3.01 -12.51
CA VAL A 43 0.94 -2.17 -11.39
C VAL A 43 -0.30 -1.47 -10.86
N VAL A 44 -0.54 -1.55 -9.56
CA VAL A 44 -1.63 -0.83 -8.89
C VAL A 44 -1.08 0.00 -7.73
N ARG A 45 -1.91 0.90 -7.21
CA ARG A 45 -1.61 1.69 -6.01
C ARG A 45 -2.59 1.33 -4.90
N ALA A 46 -2.10 1.25 -3.68
CA ALA A 46 -2.99 1.14 -2.52
C ALA A 46 -3.86 2.41 -2.40
N PRO A 47 -5.15 2.30 -2.03
CA PRO A 47 -5.99 3.47 -1.78
C PRO A 47 -5.43 4.32 -0.63
N LEU A 48 -5.47 5.65 -0.75
CA LEU A 48 -4.99 6.53 0.32
C LEU A 48 -5.85 6.42 1.59
N ALA A 49 -7.17 6.25 1.43
CA ALA A 49 -8.14 6.26 2.51
C ALA A 49 -7.85 5.25 3.64
N CYS A 50 -7.27 4.08 3.33
CA CYS A 50 -6.94 3.11 4.39
C CYS A 50 -5.78 3.58 5.27
N PHE A 51 -4.86 4.41 4.75
CA PHE A 51 -3.77 5.00 5.52
C PHE A 51 -4.25 6.17 6.37
N GLU A 52 -5.19 6.98 5.85
CA GLU A 52 -5.83 8.07 6.60
C GLU A 52 -6.58 7.52 7.83
N GLN A 53 -7.41 6.49 7.62
CA GLN A 53 -8.14 5.82 8.70
C GLN A 53 -7.19 5.17 9.72
N ALA A 54 -6.12 4.55 9.25
CA ALA A 54 -5.12 3.95 10.15
C ALA A 54 -4.39 5.01 10.99
N LEU A 55 -4.10 6.18 10.41
CA LEU A 55 -3.44 7.28 11.10
C LEU A 55 -4.35 7.89 12.16
N GLU A 56 -5.63 8.08 11.85
CA GLU A 56 -6.64 8.58 12.80
C GLU A 56 -6.78 7.63 14.00
N ALA A 57 -7.00 6.33 13.74
CA ALA A 57 -7.09 5.32 14.80
C ALA A 57 -5.80 5.19 15.64
N TYR A 58 -4.64 5.40 15.01
CA TYR A 58 -3.36 5.43 15.74
C TYR A 58 -3.25 6.66 16.64
N GLY A 59 -3.70 7.83 16.19
CA GLY A 59 -3.76 9.06 16.98
C GLY A 59 -4.67 8.92 18.20
N GLU A 60 -5.86 8.36 18.02
CA GLU A 60 -6.80 8.06 19.11
C GLU A 60 -6.16 7.13 20.15
N LYS A 61 -5.54 6.04 19.69
CA LYS A 61 -4.86 5.07 20.57
C LYS A 61 -3.73 5.70 21.38
N MET A 62 -3.02 6.66 20.80
CA MET A 62 -1.91 7.35 21.44
C MET A 62 -2.36 8.53 22.32
N GLY A 63 -3.64 8.89 22.29
CA GLY A 63 -4.18 10.04 23.03
C GLY A 63 -3.69 11.38 22.50
N VAL A 64 -3.43 11.47 21.19
CA VAL A 64 -2.92 12.68 20.51
C VAL A 64 -3.81 13.17 19.37
N ALA A 65 -4.94 12.50 19.14
CA ALA A 65 -6.00 12.92 18.22
C ALA A 65 -6.93 13.94 18.90
#